data_AF-F0IKA0-F1
#
_entry.id   AF-F0IKA0-F1
#
_cell.length_a   1.000
_cell.length_b   1.000
_cell.length_c   1.000
_cell.angle_alpha   90.00
_cell.angle_beta   90.00
_cell.angle_gamma   90.00
#
_symmetry.space_group_name_H-M   'P 1'
#
loop_
_entity.id
_entity.type
_entity.pdbx_description
1 polymer ?
#
loop_
_entity_poly.entity_id
_entity_poly.type
_entity_poly.pdbx_seq_one_letter_code
_entity_poly.pdbx_strand_id
1 'polypeptide(L)'
;MFKIKLNNLLRGEKIMINYEELYDNLEDFISNLEIRLTKNIFGGEFQQEVKSFGSELFNLCKHKQFDIESVDILALPSFVELFNHTPKQSQGYLATSVEKFFIEVVEPTKDEQLHS
;
A
#
# COMPACT_ATOMS: atom_id res chain seq x y z
N MET A 1 -8.06 8.98 -4.32
CA MET A 1 -7.04 10.04 -4.48
C MET A 1 -7.42 11.15 -5.47
N PHE A 2 -7.41 10.93 -6.80
CA PHE A 2 -7.83 11.96 -7.79
C PHE A 2 -9.24 12.54 -7.54
N LYS A 3 -10.15 11.72 -7.00
CA LYS A 3 -11.54 12.09 -6.70
C LYS A 3 -11.66 13.09 -5.53
N ILE A 4 -10.81 12.98 -4.51
CA ILE A 4 -10.77 13.87 -3.33
C ILE A 4 -10.31 15.26 -3.75
N LYS A 5 -9.21 15.31 -4.50
CA LYS A 5 -8.63 16.54 -5.02
C LYS A 5 -9.65 17.31 -5.88
N LEU A 6 -10.38 16.61 -6.75
CA LEU A 6 -11.43 17.22 -7.58
C LEU A 6 -12.59 17.76 -6.74
N ASN A 7 -13.09 16.99 -5.77
CA ASN A 7 -14.22 17.38 -4.94
C ASN A 7 -13.90 18.58 -4.03
N ASN A 8 -12.68 18.67 -3.49
CA ASN A 8 -12.27 19.75 -2.58
C ASN A 8 -11.94 21.04 -3.34
N LEU A 9 -11.30 20.96 -4.52
CA LEU A 9 -11.08 22.14 -5.38
C LEU A 9 -12.39 22.81 -5.82
N LEU A 10 -13.44 22.03 -6.06
CA LEU A 10 -14.75 22.55 -6.49
C LEU A 10 -15.49 23.31 -5.38
N ARG A 11 -15.12 23.14 -4.10
CA ARG A 11 -15.83 23.71 -2.95
C ARG A 11 -15.12 24.91 -2.30
N GLY A 12 -13.90 25.24 -2.71
CA GLY A 12 -13.14 26.38 -2.16
C GLY A 12 -12.74 26.24 -0.69
N GLU A 13 -12.85 25.03 -0.12
CA GLU A 13 -12.45 24.73 1.26
C GLU A 13 -10.94 24.46 1.31
N LYS A 14 -10.29 24.92 2.39
CA LYS A 14 -8.94 24.46 2.77
C LYS A 14 -8.95 22.93 2.77
N ILE A 15 -8.00 22.29 2.10
CA ILE A 15 -7.99 20.84 1.88
C ILE A 15 -7.87 20.15 3.25
N MET A 16 -9.00 19.78 3.84
CA MET A 16 -9.01 18.96 5.03
C MET A 16 -8.76 17.53 4.58
N ILE A 17 -7.60 16.98 4.94
CA ILE A 17 -7.25 15.60 4.65
C ILE A 17 -8.30 14.71 5.33
N ASN A 18 -9.14 14.05 4.51
CA ASN A 18 -10.05 13.05 5.00
C ASN A 18 -9.31 11.72 5.14
N TYR A 19 -8.69 11.50 6.31
CA TYR A 19 -7.95 10.28 6.60
C TYR A 19 -8.81 9.02 6.46
N GLU A 20 -10.11 9.07 6.77
CA GLU A 20 -11.00 7.92 6.58
C GLU A 20 -11.08 7.51 5.10
N GLU A 21 -11.28 8.47 4.20
CA GLU A 21 -11.31 8.17 2.76
C GLU A 21 -9.94 7.72 2.23
N LEU A 22 -8.83 8.22 2.78
CA LEU A 22 -7.50 7.71 2.44
C LEU A 22 -7.31 6.26 2.89
N TYR A 23 -7.80 5.90 4.07
CA TYR A 23 -7.72 4.52 4.57
C TYR A 23 -8.62 3.57 3.78
N ASP A 24 -9.83 3.98 3.43
CA ASP A 24 -10.72 3.18 2.57
C ASP A 24 -10.06 2.91 1.20
N ASN A 25 -9.49 3.95 0.59
CA ASN A 25 -8.75 3.80 -0.67
C ASN A 25 -7.53 2.88 -0.49
N LEU A 26 -6.78 3.01 0.61
CA LEU A 26 -5.63 2.18 0.90
C LEU A 26 -6.02 0.70 1.01
N GLU A 27 -7.14 0.39 1.66
CA GLU A 27 -7.66 -0.98 1.77
C GLU A 27 -7.97 -1.59 0.40
N ASP A 28 -8.58 -0.82 -0.51
CA ASP A 28 -8.81 -1.24 -1.90
C ASP A 28 -7.49 -1.48 -2.66
N PHE A 29 -6.50 -0.59 -2.51
CA PHE A 29 -5.20 -0.74 -3.15
C PHE A 29 -4.44 -1.97 -2.63
N ILE A 30 -4.47 -2.20 -1.31
CA ILE A 30 -3.85 -3.37 -0.68
C ILE A 30 -4.55 -4.65 -1.15
N SER A 31 -5.88 -4.68 -1.17
CA SER A 31 -6.64 -5.82 -1.70
C SER A 31 -6.24 -6.16 -3.14
N ASN A 32 -6.04 -5.14 -3.98
CA ASN A 32 -5.55 -5.33 -5.35
C ASN A 32 -4.10 -5.82 -5.42
N LEU A 33 -3.23 -5.37 -4.51
CA LEU A 33 -1.87 -5.90 -4.37
C LEU A 33 -1.91 -7.39 -3.99
N GLU A 34 -2.68 -7.76 -2.97
CA GLU A 34 -2.84 -9.14 -2.51
C GLU A 34 -3.33 -10.07 -3.63
N ILE A 35 -4.34 -9.65 -4.40
CA ILE A 35 -4.86 -10.41 -5.55
C ILE A 35 -3.76 -10.62 -6.59
N ARG A 36 -2.99 -9.58 -6.93
CA ARG A 36 -1.90 -9.67 -7.92
C ARG A 36 -0.77 -10.58 -7.44
N LEU A 37 -0.36 -10.48 -6.19
CA LEU A 37 0.68 -11.34 -5.62
C LEU A 37 0.20 -12.81 -5.60
N THR A 38 -0.99 -13.05 -5.09
CA THR A 38 -1.61 -14.38 -5.03
C THR A 38 -1.69 -15.02 -6.42
N LYS A 39 -2.19 -14.30 -7.42
CA LYS A 39 -2.33 -14.80 -8.79
C LYS A 39 -0.99 -15.07 -9.46
N ASN A 40 -0.05 -14.14 -9.36
CA ASN A 40 1.16 -14.18 -10.18
C ASN A 40 2.32 -14.93 -9.53
N ILE A 41 2.33 -15.07 -8.21
CA ILE A 41 3.36 -15.81 -7.47
C ILE A 41 2.88 -17.21 -7.10
N PHE A 42 1.62 -17.32 -6.65
CA PHE A 42 1.09 -18.54 -6.01
C PHE A 42 -0.02 -19.21 -6.84
N GLY A 43 -0.12 -18.88 -8.14
CA GLY A 43 -1.07 -19.53 -9.04
C GLY A 43 -2.54 -19.29 -8.70
N GLY A 44 -2.85 -18.29 -7.86
CA GLY A 44 -4.20 -18.02 -7.39
C GLY A 44 -4.57 -18.72 -6.09
N GLU A 45 -3.68 -19.53 -5.50
CA GLU A 45 -3.92 -20.19 -4.23
C GLU A 45 -3.71 -19.24 -3.06
N PHE A 46 -4.69 -19.19 -2.15
CA PHE A 46 -4.63 -18.36 -0.95
C PHE A 46 -3.34 -18.61 -0.15
N GLN A 47 -2.67 -17.52 0.23
CA GLN A 47 -1.50 -17.54 1.12
C GLN A 47 -1.76 -16.66 2.33
N GLN A 48 -1.52 -17.20 3.52
CA GLN A 48 -1.70 -16.47 4.76
C GLN A 48 -0.68 -15.31 4.88
N GLU A 49 0.53 -15.52 4.38
CA GLU A 49 1.64 -14.56 4.38
C GLU A 49 1.28 -13.31 3.57
N VAL A 50 0.54 -13.46 2.46
CA VAL A 50 0.06 -12.33 1.65
C VAL A 50 -0.95 -11.50 2.44
N LYS A 51 -1.88 -12.14 3.16
CA LYS A 51 -2.85 -11.45 4.01
C LYS A 51 -2.22 -10.77 5.22
N SER A 52 -1.26 -11.45 5.86
CA SER A 52 -0.51 -10.89 6.99
C SER A 52 0.26 -9.64 6.55
N PHE A 53 0.90 -9.70 5.38
CA PHE A 53 1.59 -8.55 4.79
C PHE A 53 0.64 -7.38 4.50
N GLY A 54 -0.49 -7.62 3.83
CA GLY A 54 -1.46 -6.56 3.55
C GLY A 54 -2.00 -5.89 4.82
N SER A 55 -2.31 -6.67 5.85
CA SER A 55 -2.78 -6.15 7.15
C SER A 55 -1.70 -5.32 7.87
N GLU A 56 -0.46 -5.81 7.90
CA GLU A 56 0.64 -5.09 8.56
C GLU A 56 0.99 -3.80 7.82
N LEU A 57 1.01 -3.83 6.48
CA LEU A 57 1.21 -2.67 5.63
C LEU A 57 0.13 -1.60 5.86
N PHE A 58 -1.15 -2.00 5.94
CA PHE A 58 -2.25 -1.08 6.26
C PHE A 58 -2.03 -0.39 7.61
N ASN A 59 -1.70 -1.18 8.63
CA ASN A 59 -1.47 -0.66 9.99
C ASN A 59 -0.25 0.26 10.05
N LEU A 60 0.82 -0.04 9.31
CA LEU A 60 2.00 0.81 9.20
C LEU A 60 1.61 2.18 8.61
N CYS A 61 0.96 2.19 7.45
CA CYS A 61 0.50 3.42 6.81
C CYS A 61 -0.44 4.23 7.72
N LYS A 62 -1.36 3.56 8.42
CA LYS A 62 -2.30 4.21 9.35
C LYS A 62 -1.59 4.80 10.57
N HIS A 63 -0.70 4.04 11.20
CA HIS A 63 0.00 4.46 12.43
C HIS A 63 0.96 5.62 12.18
N LYS A 64 1.61 5.62 11.01
CA LYS A 64 2.56 6.65 10.60
C LYS A 64 1.92 7.75 9.75
N GLN A 65 0.61 7.69 9.51
CA GLN A 65 -0.11 8.63 8.65
C GLN A 65 0.59 8.80 7.30
N PHE A 66 0.97 7.69 6.67
CA PHE A 66 1.74 7.64 5.41
C PHE A 66 3.17 8.20 5.48
N ASP A 67 3.66 8.75 6.60
CA ASP A 67 5.05 9.18 6.77
C ASP A 67 6.01 7.98 6.97
N ILE A 68 6.18 7.21 5.90
CA ILE A 68 7.03 6.00 5.84
C ILE A 68 7.87 5.96 4.58
N GLU A 69 9.07 5.41 4.65
CA GLU A 69 9.93 5.18 3.48
C GLU A 69 9.74 3.75 2.96
N SER A 70 10.18 3.48 1.73
CA SER A 70 10.08 2.12 1.15
C SER A 70 10.79 1.07 2.02
N VAL A 71 11.90 1.45 2.65
CA VAL A 71 12.65 0.60 3.58
C VAL A 71 11.83 0.18 4.80
N ASP A 72 10.88 0.99 5.26
CA ASP A 72 10.00 0.64 6.39
C ASP A 72 9.08 -0.52 6.02
N ILE A 73 8.59 -0.56 4.77
CA ILE A 73 7.75 -1.65 4.25
C ILE A 73 8.59 -2.92 4.09
N LEU A 74 9.81 -2.80 3.55
CA LEU A 74 10.70 -3.95 3.34
C LEU A 74 11.24 -4.53 4.67
N ALA A 75 11.21 -3.73 5.74
CA ALA A 75 11.59 -4.17 7.08
C ALA A 75 10.45 -4.83 7.87
N LEU A 76 9.22 -4.84 7.34
CA LEU A 76 8.08 -5.48 8.01
C LEU A 76 8.35 -6.97 8.23
N PRO A 77 8.14 -7.50 9.45
CA PRO A 77 8.25 -8.94 9.71
C PRO A 77 7.43 -9.78 8.73
N SER A 78 6.19 -9.37 8.42
CA SER A 78 5.35 -10.09 7.46
C SER A 78 5.86 -10.02 6.02
N PHE A 79 6.56 -8.94 5.62
CA PHE A 79 7.21 -8.88 4.31
C PHE A 79 8.38 -9.85 4.24
N VAL A 80 9.20 -9.91 5.30
CA VAL A 80 10.33 -10.85 5.37
C VAL A 80 9.83 -12.31 5.31
N GLU A 81 8.76 -12.62 6.03
CA GLU A 81 8.10 -13.92 5.96
C GLU A 81 7.57 -14.23 4.56
N LEU A 82 6.82 -13.30 3.96
CA LEU A 82 6.30 -13.45 2.60
C LEU A 82 7.43 -13.62 1.57
N PHE A 83 8.53 -12.90 1.71
CA PHE A 83 9.69 -12.99 0.82
C PHE A 83 10.38 -14.35 0.92
N ASN A 84 10.52 -14.88 2.14
CA ASN A 84 11.09 -16.21 2.37
C ASN A 84 10.17 -17.35 1.89
N HIS A 85 8.86 -17.16 1.98
CA HIS A 85 7.85 -18.09 1.46
C HIS A 85 7.71 -18.04 -0.07
N THR A 86 8.04 -16.91 -0.67
CA THR A 86 7.95 -16.70 -2.12
C THR A 86 8.97 -17.56 -2.88
N PRO A 87 8.57 -18.31 -3.92
CA PRO A 87 9.49 -19.04 -4.78
C PRO A 87 10.62 -18.15 -5.30
N LYS A 88 11.86 -18.62 -5.27
CA LYS A 88 13.06 -17.82 -5.61
C LYS A 88 12.94 -17.07 -6.94
N GLN A 89 12.38 -17.72 -7.96
CA GLN A 89 12.18 -17.12 -9.29
C GLN A 89 11.18 -15.95 -9.30
N SER A 90 10.31 -15.86 -8.30
CA SER A 90 9.25 -14.85 -8.16
C SER A 90 9.60 -13.75 -7.14
N GLN A 91 10.70 -13.88 -6.39
CA GLN A 91 11.13 -12.89 -5.39
C GLN A 91 11.38 -11.51 -6.01
N GLY A 92 11.95 -11.45 -7.21
CA GLY A 92 12.13 -10.18 -7.93
C GLY A 92 10.80 -9.52 -8.32
N TYR A 93 9.79 -10.32 -8.67
CA TYR A 93 8.44 -9.82 -8.94
C TYR A 93 7.77 -9.30 -7.67
N LEU A 94 7.91 -9.99 -6.53
CA LEU A 94 7.41 -9.51 -5.24
C LEU A 94 8.01 -8.14 -4.89
N ALA A 95 9.35 -8.03 -4.89
CA ALA A 95 10.04 -6.78 -4.55
C ALA A 95 9.61 -5.63 -5.47
N THR A 96 9.55 -5.87 -6.78
CA THR A 96 9.10 -4.86 -7.77
C THR A 96 7.64 -4.47 -7.56
N SER A 97 6.77 -5.40 -7.18
CA SER A 97 5.35 -5.12 -6.96
C SER A 97 5.12 -4.26 -5.72
N VAL A 98 5.88 -4.51 -4.65
CA VAL A 98 5.84 -3.72 -3.42
C VAL A 98 6.44 -2.33 -3.64
N GLU A 99 7.57 -2.23 -4.36
CA GLU A 99 8.16 -0.94 -4.71
C GLU A 99 7.22 -0.07 -5.55
N LYS A 100 6.56 -0.66 -6.56
CA LYS A 100 5.55 0.05 -7.36
C LYS A 100 4.37 0.50 -6.51
N PHE A 101 3.92 -0.34 -5.58
CA PHE A 101 2.86 0.04 -4.66
C PHE A 101 3.27 1.27 -3.82
N PHE A 102 4.50 1.29 -3.31
CA PHE A 102 5.01 2.44 -2.57
C PHE A 102 4.99 3.71 -3.41
N ILE A 103 5.60 3.69 -4.60
CA ILE A 103 5.71 4.85 -5.50
C ILE A 103 4.35 5.34 -6.01
N GLU A 104 3.42 4.43 -6.32
CA GLU A 104 2.15 4.78 -6.95
C GLU A 104 1.04 5.11 -5.95
N VAL A 105 1.13 4.63 -4.71
CA VAL A 105 0.05 4.74 -3.70
C VAL A 105 0.51 5.46 -2.44
N VAL A 106 1.63 5.05 -1.84
CA VAL A 106 2.03 5.54 -0.51
C VAL A 106 2.73 6.90 -0.61
N GLU A 107 3.79 6.99 -1.41
CA GLU A 107 4.61 8.20 -1.54
C GLU A 107 3.80 9.43 -1.96
N PRO A 108 2.91 9.38 -2.98
CA PRO A 108 2.11 10.53 -3.36
C PRO A 108 1.14 10.97 -2.26
N THR A 109 0.79 10.06 -1.34
CA THR A 109 -0.13 10.39 -0.24
C THR A 109 0.55 11.29 0.78
N LYS A 110 1.88 11.24 0.93
CA LYS A 110 2.65 12.17 1.77
C LYS A 110 2.64 13.60 1.24
N ASP A 111 2.91 13.76 -0.06
CA ASP A 111 2.99 15.07 -0.71
C ASP A 111 1.64 15.79 -0.70
N GLU A 112 0.54 15.03 -0.77
CA GLU A 112 -0.82 15.57 -0.60
C GLU A 112 -1.05 16.14 0.80
N GLN A 113 -0.38 15.64 1.85
CA GLN A 113 -0.49 16.20 3.20
C GLN A 113 0.27 17.52 3.35
N LEU A 114 1.45 17.62 2.73
CA LEU A 114 2.34 18.78 2.84
C LEU A 114 1.82 20.02 2.10
N HIS A 115 0.90 19.84 1.15
CA HIS A 115 0.32 20.90 0.33
C HIS A 115 -1.16 21.20 0.63
N SER A 116 -1.67 20.73 1.77
CA SER A 116 -3.04 20.94 2.27
C SER A 116 -3.12 21.95 3.42
#